data_AF-A0A0D8J212-F1
#
_entry.id   AF-A0A0D8J212-F1
#
_cell.length_a   1.000
_cell.length_b   1.000
_cell.length_c   1.000
_cell.angle_alpha   90.00
_cell.angle_beta   90.00
_cell.angle_gamma   90.00
#
_symmetry.space_group_name_H-M   'P 1'
#
loop_
_entity.id
_entity.type
_entity.pdbx_description
1 polymer ?
#
loop_
_entity_poly.entity_id
_entity_poly.type
_entity_poly.pdbx_seq_one_letter_code
_entity_poly.pdbx_strand_id
1 'polypeptide(L)' 'MQEMISQKVRTLSPEIDPLRMGMGQTEADLEKPQVMVESTFGDSHPGSAHLLCLVEAAAAGV' A
#
# COMPACT_ATOMS: atom_id res chain seq x y z
N MET A 1 5.74 -12.20 18.92
CA MET A 1 5.26 -11.17 17.97
C MET A 1 5.49 -11.72 16.57
N GLN A 2 4.51 -11.66 15.67
CA GLN A 2 4.64 -12.21 14.32
C GLN A 2 5.64 -11.36 13.51
N GLU A 3 6.49 -11.97 12.69
CA GLU A 3 7.45 -11.25 11.83
C GLU A 3 6.70 -10.45 10.76
N MET A 4 6.91 -9.13 10.70
CA MET A 4 6.30 -8.27 9.67
C MET A 4 7.15 -8.31 8.39
N ILE A 5 6.59 -8.83 7.30
CA ILE A 5 7.24 -8.85 5.98
C ILE A 5 7.68 -7.44 5.57
N SER A 6 6.89 -6.41 5.88
CA SER A 6 7.22 -5.02 5.61
C SER A 6 8.53 -4.56 6.23
N GLN A 7 8.86 -5.00 7.46
CA GLN A 7 10.11 -4.65 8.12
C GLN A 7 11.30 -5.47 7.59
N LYS A 8 11.07 -6.76 7.27
CA LYS A 8 12.11 -7.61 6.66
C LYS A 8 12.61 -7.05 5.34
N VAL A 9 11.70 -6.56 4.50
CA VAL A 9 12.05 -5.99 3.19
C VAL A 9 12.94 -4.75 3.34
N ARG A 10 12.70 -3.89 4.33
CA ARG A 10 13.55 -2.70 4.59
C ARG A 10 15.00 -3.07 4.91
N THR A 11 15.23 -4.21 5.55
CA THR A 11 16.58 -4.73 5.81
C THR A 11 17.23 -5.34 4.56
N LEU A 12 16.44 -6.02 3.72
CA LEU A 12 16.94 -6.68 2.50
C LEU A 12 17.17 -5.72 1.33
N SER A 13 16.39 -4.64 1.27
CA SER A 13 16.33 -3.65 0.19
C SER A 13 16.21 -2.25 0.83
N PRO A 14 17.34 -1.67 1.29
CA PRO A 14 17.34 -0.38 1.98
C PRO A 14 16.86 0.79 1.10
N GLU A 15 16.89 0.64 -0.22
CA GLU A 15 16.34 1.61 -1.17
C GLU A 15 14.81 1.74 -1.11
N ILE A 16 14.09 0.81 -0.46
CA ILE A 16 12.63 0.88 -0.38
C ILE A 16 12.14 2.07 0.47
N ASP A 17 12.90 2.47 1.49
CA ASP A 17 12.56 3.58 2.36
C ASP A 17 12.52 4.91 1.58
N PRO A 18 13.60 5.34 0.87
CA PRO A 18 13.54 6.57 0.08
C PRO A 18 12.51 6.52 -1.05
N LEU A 19 12.24 5.36 -1.66
CA LEU A 19 11.18 5.22 -2.67
C LEU A 19 9.79 5.49 -2.08
N ARG A 20 9.48 4.87 -0.93
CA ARG A 20 8.21 5.07 -0.23
C ARG A 20 8.04 6.49 0.31
N MET A 21 9.11 7.07 0.85
CA MET A 21 9.09 8.46 1.28
C MET A 21 8.89 9.42 0.10
N GLY A 22 9.49 9.11 -1.06
CA GLY A 22 9.23 9.82 -2.32
C GLY A 22 7.78 9.71 -2.81
N MET A 23 7.03 8.69 -2.37
CA MET A 23 5.59 8.51 -2.62
C MET A 23 4.70 9.14 -1.54
N GLY A 24 5.29 9.88 -0.58
CA GLY A 24 4.56 10.64 0.42
C GLY A 24 4.42 9.96 1.79
N GLN A 25 5.05 8.80 2.02
CA GLN A 25 5.08 8.19 3.35
C GLN A 25 6.09 8.90 4.27
N THR A 26 5.76 9.01 5.56
CA THR A 26 6.72 9.47 6.59
C THR A 26 7.51 8.30 7.17
N GLU A 27 8.62 8.58 7.86
CA GLU A 27 9.39 7.54 8.57
C GLU A 27 8.51 6.76 9.57
N ALA A 28 7.61 7.45 10.28
CA ALA A 28 6.66 6.85 11.20
C ALA A 28 5.64 5.93 10.49
N ASP A 29 5.30 6.20 9.24
CA ASP A 29 4.44 5.32 8.44
C ASP A 29 5.17 4.03 8.04
N LEU A 30 6.49 4.07 7.86
CA LEU A 30 7.29 2.89 7.52
C LEU A 30 7.36 1.86 8.65
N GLU A 31 7.14 2.28 9.90
CA GLU A 31 7.09 1.40 11.07
C GLU A 31 5.76 0.63 11.18
N LYS A 32 4.69 1.15 10.57
CA LYS A 32 3.35 0.54 10.60
C LYS A 32 3.29 -0.73 9.75
N PRO A 33 2.33 -1.64 10.02
CA PRO A 33 1.97 -2.70 9.10
C PRO A 33 1.61 -2.12 7.73
N GLN A 34 2.17 -2.69 6.66
CA GLN A 34 1.89 -2.25 5.30
C GLN A 34 0.83 -3.17 4.69
N VAL A 35 -0.29 -2.60 4.26
CA VAL A 35 -1.43 -3.34 3.67
C VAL A 35 -1.58 -2.94 2.21
N MET A 36 -1.56 -3.93 1.32
CA MET A 36 -1.81 -3.70 -0.11
C MET A 36 -3.31 -3.81 -0.38
N VAL A 37 -3.91 -2.73 -0.89
CA VAL A 37 -5.30 -2.71 -1.35
C VAL A 37 -5.29 -2.93 -2.87
N GLU A 38 -5.45 -4.19 -3.28
CA GLU A 38 -5.45 -4.58 -4.68
C GLU A 38 -6.87 -4.63 -5.25
N SER A 39 -7.05 -4.20 -6.50
CA SER A 39 -8.34 -4.17 -7.19
C SER A 39 -8.18 -4.44 -8.68
N THR A 40 -9.23 -5.01 -9.27
CA THR A 40 -9.37 -5.21 -10.73
C THR A 40 -10.06 -4.03 -11.41
N PHE A 41 -10.06 -2.83 -10.78
CA PHE A 41 -10.59 -1.60 -11.37
C PHE A 41 -10.06 -1.38 -12.79
N GLY A 42 -10.97 -1.01 -13.68
CA GLY A 42 -10.68 -0.55 -15.02
C GLY A 42 -11.93 0.12 -15.59
N ASP A 43 -11.76 1.17 -16.36
CA ASP A 43 -12.85 1.93 -16.97
C ASP A 43 -13.45 1.26 -18.21
N SER A 44 -12.76 0.26 -18.76
CA SER A 44 -13.17 -0.46 -19.98
C SER A 44 -14.25 -1.52 -19.78
N HIS A 45 -14.45 -2.02 -18.54
CA HIS A 45 -15.44 -3.06 -18.26
C HIS A 45 -16.49 -2.54 -17.26
N PRO A 46 -17.80 -2.63 -17.56
CA PRO A 46 -18.84 -2.09 -16.67
C PRO A 46 -18.83 -2.74 -15.29
N GLY A 47 -18.37 -3.99 -15.20
CA GLY A 47 -18.23 -4.72 -13.93
C GLY A 47 -17.12 -4.22 -13.02
N SER A 48 -16.14 -3.46 -13.52
CA SER A 48 -15.00 -2.98 -12.73
C SER A 48 -14.89 -1.46 -12.63
N ALA A 49 -15.62 -0.70 -13.45
CA ALA A 49 -15.54 0.77 -13.50
C ALA A 49 -15.85 1.48 -12.16
N HIS A 50 -16.59 0.84 -11.27
CA HIS A 50 -16.97 1.41 -9.97
C HIS A 50 -16.02 1.03 -8.82
N LEU A 51 -15.03 0.16 -9.06
CA LEU A 51 -14.21 -0.39 -7.98
C LEU A 51 -13.22 0.62 -7.39
N LEU A 52 -12.88 1.71 -8.09
CA LEU A 52 -11.94 2.72 -7.59
C LEU A 52 -12.45 3.37 -6.29
N CYS A 53 -13.72 3.73 -6.20
CA CYS A 53 -14.26 4.35 -4.99
C CYS A 53 -14.23 3.41 -3.78
N LEU A 54 -14.32 2.10 -4.01
CA LEU A 54 -14.21 1.09 -2.95
C LEU A 54 -12.75 0.92 -2.49
N VAL A 55 -11.79 1.01 -3.41
CA VAL A 55 -10.36 1.03 -3.09
C VAL A 55 -10.01 2.24 -2.25
N GLU A 56 -10.48 3.43 -2.64
CA GLU A 56 -10.25 4.67 -1.89
C GLU A 56 -10.86 4.59 -0.48
N ALA A 57 -12.08 4.07 -0.35
CA ALA A 57 -12.73 3.87 0.94
C ALA A 57 -11.98 2.85 1.82
N ALA A 58 -11.50 1.75 1.23
CA ALA A 58 -10.70 0.76 1.95
C ALA A 58 -9.35 1.34 2.40
N ALA A 59 -8.65 2.06 1.52
CA ALA A 59 -7.37 2.69 1.84
C ALA A 59 -7.49 3.76 2.93
N ALA A 60 -8.60 4.51 2.97
CA ALA A 60 -8.86 5.48 4.04
C ALA A 60 -9.16 4.84 5.40
N GLY A 61 -9.57 3.56 5.42
CA GLY A 61 -9.84 2.79 6.64
C GLY A 61 -8.62 2.06 7.22
N VAL A 62 -7.47 2.11 6.54
CA VAL A 62 -6.18 1.53 6.95
C VAL A 62 -5.35 2.58 7.68
#